data_AF-A0A924EQW9-F1
#
_entry.id   AF-A0A924EQW9-F1
#
_cell.length_a   1.000
_cell.length_b   1.000
_cell.length_c   1.000
_cell.angle_alpha   90.00
_cell.angle_beta   90.00
_cell.angle_gamma   90.00
#
_symmetry.space_group_name_H-M   'P 1'
#
loop_
_entity.id
_entity.type
_entity.pdbx_description
1 polymer ?
#
loop_
_entity_poly.entity_id
_entity_poly.type
_entity_poly.pdbx_seq_one_letter_code
_entity_poly.pdbx_strand_id
1 'polypeptide(L)'
;MVELSSGLRDRDPSQPINASDLGLEGAELVSGSDDDDSGLPGDAVLERVSFDGPPEFPYVHAHFRSASDDQDSLRVDLHTDALRELSHLLHLRHTWGTGSTASEPRP
;
A
#
# COMPACT_ATOMS: atom_id res chain seq x y z
N MET A 1 12.04 -9.16 1.60
CA MET A 1 10.73 -8.51 1.72
C MET A 1 10.72 -7.27 0.81
N VAL A 2 10.59 -7.48 -0.52
CA VAL A 2 10.76 -6.46 -1.60
C VAL A 2 9.68 -6.64 -2.71
N GLU A 3 8.73 -7.55 -2.53
CA GLU A 3 7.91 -8.05 -3.64
C GLU A 3 6.73 -7.14 -4.02
N LEU A 4 6.14 -6.42 -3.06
CA LEU A 4 4.97 -5.56 -3.31
C LEU A 4 5.31 -4.32 -4.16
N SER A 5 6.37 -3.60 -3.78
CA SER A 5 6.86 -2.45 -4.55
C SER A 5 7.47 -2.85 -5.89
N SER A 6 8.01 -4.07 -6.01
CA SER A 6 8.51 -4.59 -7.29
C SER A 6 7.36 -5.00 -8.22
N GLY A 7 6.32 -5.67 -7.71
CA GLY A 7 5.14 -6.06 -8.50
C GLY A 7 4.34 -4.85 -8.98
N LEU A 8 4.25 -3.78 -8.18
CA LEU A 8 3.62 -2.53 -8.63
C LEU A 8 4.42 -1.84 -9.74
N ARG A 9 5.75 -1.98 -9.72
CA ARG A 9 6.67 -1.36 -10.69
C ARG A 9 6.80 -2.16 -12.00
N ASP A 10 6.55 -3.47 -11.96
CA ASP A 10 6.53 -4.37 -13.12
C ASP A 10 5.17 -4.36 -13.85
N ARG A 11 4.12 -3.88 -13.17
CA ARG A 11 2.77 -3.79 -13.73
C ARG A 11 2.69 -2.75 -14.85
N ASP A 12 1.85 -3.04 -15.83
CA ASP A 12 1.60 -2.14 -16.94
C ASP A 12 0.95 -0.83 -16.42
N PRO A 13 1.56 0.35 -16.68
CA PRO A 13 1.06 1.63 -16.18
C PRO A 13 -0.27 2.05 -16.82
N SER A 14 -0.76 1.35 -17.86
CA SER A 14 -2.09 1.58 -18.46
C SER A 14 -3.23 0.94 -17.68
N GLN A 15 -2.94 0.11 -16.66
CA GLN A 15 -3.94 -0.49 -15.77
C GLN A 15 -3.65 -0.16 -14.30
N PRO A 16 -3.87 1.10 -13.89
CA PRO A 16 -3.68 1.52 -12.50
C PRO A 16 -4.59 0.72 -11.55
N ILE A 17 -4.14 0.60 -10.29
CA ILE A 17 -4.98 0.10 -9.19
C ILE A 17 -5.56 1.33 -8.51
N ASN A 18 -6.88 1.46 -8.58
CA ASN A 18 -7.58 2.59 -7.99
C ASN A 18 -8.00 2.26 -6.55
N ALA A 19 -8.23 3.27 -5.73
CA ALA A 19 -8.73 3.09 -4.36
C ALA A 19 -10.02 2.26 -4.32
N SER A 20 -10.92 2.46 -5.29
CA SER A 20 -12.16 1.69 -5.42
C SER A 20 -11.92 0.19 -5.65
N ASP A 21 -10.87 -0.17 -6.40
CA ASP A 21 -10.50 -1.55 -6.70
C ASP A 21 -10.04 -2.31 -5.44
N LEU A 22 -9.54 -1.56 -4.45
CA LEU A 22 -9.16 -2.07 -3.14
C LEU A 22 -10.25 -1.90 -2.08
N GLY A 23 -11.41 -1.35 -2.43
CA GLY A 23 -12.50 -1.04 -1.50
C GLY A 23 -12.13 0.04 -0.47
N LEU A 24 -11.20 0.94 -0.81
CA LEU A 24 -10.70 2.01 0.05
C LEU A 24 -11.32 3.38 -0.28
N GLU A 25 -12.33 3.43 -1.15
CA GLU A 25 -13.08 4.68 -1.38
C GLU A 25 -13.69 5.18 -0.07
N GLY A 26 -13.44 6.45 0.25
CA GLY A 26 -13.87 7.09 1.49
C GLY A 26 -13.03 6.71 2.72
N ALA A 27 -11.93 5.97 2.57
CA ALA A 27 -11.06 5.61 3.69
C ALA A 27 -10.45 6.87 4.34
N GLU A 28 -10.34 6.83 5.67
CA GLU A 28 -9.71 7.90 6.44
C GLU A 28 -8.22 8.00 6.10
N LEU A 29 -7.78 9.23 5.82
CA LEU A 29 -6.39 9.53 5.50
C LEU A 29 -5.56 9.60 6.79
N VAL A 30 -4.41 8.93 6.80
CA VAL A 30 -3.49 8.86 7.96
C VAL A 30 -2.70 10.17 8.12
N SER A 31 -2.53 10.92 7.05
CA SER A 31 -1.78 12.18 7.03
C SER A 31 -2.25 13.04 5.87
N GLY A 32 -3.47 13.56 5.98
CA GLY A 32 -3.97 14.69 5.22
C GLY A 32 -4.46 15.70 6.25
N SER A 33 -4.02 16.95 6.13
CA SER A 33 -4.27 18.07 7.05
C SER A 33 -5.64 18.03 7.75
N ASP A 34 -5.66 18.31 9.06
CA ASP A 34 -6.79 18.38 10.02
C ASP A 34 -8.08 19.10 9.57
N ASP A 35 -8.16 19.62 8.36
CA ASP A 35 -9.25 20.48 7.87
C ASP A 35 -10.10 19.86 6.75
N ASP A 36 -9.73 18.72 6.17
CA ASP A 36 -10.49 18.14 5.05
C ASP A 36 -11.05 16.76 5.43
N ASP A 37 -12.34 16.73 5.80
CA ASP A 37 -13.18 15.54 6.00
C ASP A 37 -13.34 14.68 4.71
N SER A 38 -12.55 14.98 3.67
CA SER A 38 -12.58 14.26 2.41
C SER A 38 -11.81 12.95 2.54
N GLY A 39 -12.57 11.86 2.70
CA GLY A 39 -12.04 10.51 2.58
C GLY A 39 -11.38 10.26 1.22
N LEU A 40 -10.60 9.19 1.13
CA LEU A 40 -9.84 8.82 -0.07
C LEU A 40 -10.75 8.75 -1.31
N PRO A 41 -10.50 9.52 -2.38
CA PRO A 41 -11.33 9.46 -3.58
C PRO A 41 -11.17 8.11 -4.27
N GLY A 42 -12.28 7.54 -4.77
CA GLY A 42 -12.30 6.22 -5.39
C GLY A 42 -11.41 6.07 -6.63
N ASP A 43 -11.12 7.17 -7.33
CA ASP A 43 -10.25 7.21 -8.51
C ASP A 43 -8.77 7.43 -8.17
N ALA A 44 -8.41 7.55 -6.88
CA ALA A 44 -7.02 7.73 -6.48
C ALA A 44 -6.20 6.50 -6.87
N VAL A 45 -5.04 6.72 -7.50
CA VAL A 45 -4.21 5.63 -8.05
C VAL A 45 -3.14 5.24 -7.05
N LEU A 46 -2.99 3.95 -6.78
CA LEU A 46 -1.94 3.42 -5.91
C LEU A 46 -0.57 3.59 -6.56
N GLU A 47 0.30 4.38 -5.93
CA GLU A 47 1.68 4.62 -6.42
C GLU A 47 2.72 3.77 -5.70
N ARG A 48 2.53 3.56 -4.40
CA ARG A 48 3.49 2.80 -3.59
C ARG A 48 2.85 2.25 -2.32
N VAL A 49 3.51 1.24 -1.76
CA VAL A 49 3.21 0.71 -0.43
C VAL A 49 4.45 0.84 0.44
N SER A 50 4.27 1.31 1.68
CA SER A 50 5.32 1.44 2.69
C SER A 50 4.95 0.65 3.94
N PHE A 51 5.97 0.23 4.68
CA PHE A 51 5.83 -0.55 5.90
C PHE A 51 6.61 0.15 7.01
N ASP A 52 6.02 0.25 8.20
CA ASP A 52 6.69 0.76 9.40
C ASP A 52 6.39 -0.13 10.61
N GLY A 53 7.12 0.04 11.71
CA GLY A 53 6.91 -0.72 12.94
C GLY A 53 7.70 -2.04 13.04
N PRO A 54 7.41 -2.84 14.08
CA PRO A 54 8.18 -4.05 14.38
C PRO A 54 8.00 -5.12 13.29
N PRO A 55 9.05 -5.92 13.01
CA PRO A 55 9.01 -6.93 11.95
C PRO A 55 7.98 -8.04 12.18
N GLU A 56 7.54 -8.23 13.43
CA GLU A 56 6.49 -9.19 13.80
C GLU A 56 5.08 -8.70 13.43
N PHE A 57 4.86 -7.38 13.44
CA PHE A 57 3.57 -6.73 13.18
C PHE A 57 3.79 -5.39 12.45
N PRO A 58 4.17 -5.43 11.16
CA PRO A 58 4.39 -4.20 10.41
C PRO A 58 3.05 -3.50 10.14
N TYR A 59 3.02 -2.19 10.36
CA TYR A 59 1.96 -1.31 9.87
C TYR A 59 2.18 -1.10 8.38
N VAL A 60 1.18 -1.43 7.58
CA VAL A 60 1.25 -1.28 6.12
C VAL A 60 0.45 -0.07 5.71
N HIS A 61 1.05 0.78 4.89
CA HIS A 61 0.41 1.99 4.39
C HIS A 61 0.47 2.04 2.86
N ALA A 62 -0.68 2.30 2.25
CA ALA A 62 -0.78 2.62 0.84
C ALA A 62 -0.62 4.13 0.64
N HIS A 63 0.07 4.51 -0.42
CA HIS A 63 0.14 5.89 -0.89
C HIS A 63 -0.54 5.96 -2.24
N PHE A 64 -1.56 6.79 -2.30
CA PHE A 64 -2.32 7.05 -3.49
C PHE A 64 -1.99 8.45 -4.00
N ARG A 65 -2.07 8.61 -5.31
CA ARG A 65 -2.04 9.91 -5.95
C ARG A 65 -3.41 10.26 -6.45
N SER A 66 -3.89 11.43 -6.08
CA SER A 66 -5.14 11.95 -6.59
C SER A 66 -4.95 12.40 -8.03
N ALA A 67 -5.91 12.12 -8.91
CA ALA A 67 -5.91 12.67 -10.27
C ALA A 67 -6.07 14.21 -10.27
N SER A 68 -6.57 14.79 -9.16
CA SER A 68 -6.83 16.22 -9.04
C SER A 68 -5.67 17.02 -8.43
N ASP A 69 -4.78 16.36 -7.68
CA ASP A 69 -3.63 17.00 -7.05
C ASP A 69 -2.39 16.13 -7.22
N ASP A 70 -1.46 16.66 -8.00
CA ASP A 70 -0.24 15.95 -8.43
C ASP A 70 0.84 15.99 -7.33
N GLN A 71 0.67 16.78 -6.28
CA GLN A 71 1.71 17.09 -5.29
C GLN A 71 1.51 16.40 -3.94
N ASP A 72 0.27 16.12 -3.52
CA ASP A 72 -0.02 15.45 -2.25
C ASP A 72 -0.35 13.96 -2.42
N SER A 73 0.58 13.10 -2.01
CA SER A 73 0.33 11.66 -1.89
C SER A 73 -0.58 11.40 -0.67
N LEU A 74 -1.77 10.87 -0.92
CA LEU A 74 -2.76 10.48 0.07
C LEU A 74 -2.35 9.16 0.72
N ARG A 75 -2.13 9.16 2.04
CA ARG A 75 -1.70 7.96 2.79
C ARG A 75 -2.88 7.32 3.51
N VAL A 76 -3.06 6.01 3.35
CA VAL A 76 -4.10 5.21 4.02
C VAL A 76 -3.52 3.96 4.66
N ASP A 77 -4.04 3.57 5.83
CA ASP A 77 -3.69 2.31 6.47
C ASP A 77 -4.31 1.12 5.73
N LEU A 78 -3.45 0.17 5.36
CA LEU A 78 -3.87 -1.06 4.70
C LEU A 78 -4.13 -2.14 5.75
N HIS A 79 -5.42 -2.41 5.97
CA HIS A 79 -5.86 -3.53 6.79
C HIS A 79 -5.79 -4.87 6.02
N THR A 80 -5.97 -5.97 6.76
CA THR A 80 -5.81 -7.35 6.25
C THR A 80 -6.63 -7.65 5.00
N ASP A 81 -7.84 -7.09 4.87
CA ASP A 81 -8.71 -7.28 3.71
C ASP A 81 -8.17 -6.56 2.46
N ALA A 82 -7.79 -5.28 2.58
CA ALA A 82 -7.20 -4.52 1.48
C ALA A 82 -5.85 -5.10 1.02
N LEU A 83 -5.05 -5.64 1.96
CA LEU A 83 -3.82 -6.36 1.64
C LEU A 83 -4.08 -7.66 0.85
N ARG A 84 -5.16 -8.36 1.18
CA ARG A 84 -5.55 -9.58 0.47
C ARG A 84 -5.95 -9.27 -0.97
N GLU A 85 -6.78 -8.24 -1.17
CA GLU A 85 -7.18 -7.80 -2.50
C GLU A 85 -5.99 -7.29 -3.32
N LEU A 86 -5.14 -6.45 -2.72
CA LEU A 86 -3.93 -5.96 -3.38
C LEU A 86 -3.03 -7.10 -3.88
N SER A 87 -2.84 -8.13 -3.05
CA SER A 87 -2.03 -9.29 -3.46
C SER A 87 -2.71 -10.17 -4.49
N HIS A 88 -4.05 -10.24 -4.49
CA HIS A 88 -4.80 -10.89 -5.55
C HIS A 88 -4.55 -10.18 -6.90
N LEU A 89 -4.66 -8.86 -6.91
CA LEU A 89 -4.48 -8.01 -8.09
C LEU A 89 -3.03 -8.02 -8.62
N LEU A 90 -2.06 -8.14 -7.70
CA LEU A 90 -0.64 -8.24 -8.05
C LEU A 90 -0.19 -9.68 -8.33
N HIS A 91 -1.10 -10.66 -8.29
CA HIS A 91 -0.78 -12.09 -8.40
C HIS A 91 0.33 -12.56 -7.43
N LEU A 92 0.47 -11.89 -6.29
CA LEU A 92 1.51 -12.19 -5.32
C LEU A 92 1.04 -13.33 -4.42
N ARG A 93 1.80 -14.42 -4.41
CA ARG A 93 1.64 -15.46 -3.37
C ARG A 93 2.18 -14.92 -2.06
N HIS A 94 1.26 -14.57 -1.16
CA HIS A 94 1.57 -14.21 0.22
C HIS A 94 2.54 -15.23 0.86
N THR A 95 3.81 -14.83 1.01
CA THR A 95 4.74 -15.49 1.92
C THR A 95 4.95 -14.54 3.09
N TRP A 96 4.06 -14.57 4.07
CA TRP A 96 4.31 -13.98 5.39
C TRP A 96 5.29 -14.88 6.12
N GLY A 97 6.53 -14.91 5.64
CA GLY A 97 7.61 -15.53 6.36
C GLY A 97 8.04 -14.56 7.45
N THR A 98 7.98 -15.00 8.71
CA THR A 98 8.90 -14.52 9.73
C THR A 98 10.30 -14.84 9.21
N GLY A 99 10.84 -13.96 8.37
CA GLY A 99 12.26 -13.90 8.15
C GLY A 99 12.85 -13.51 9.49
N SER A 100 13.01 -14.49 10.39
CA SER A 100 14.20 -14.52 11.21
C SER A 100 15.35 -14.36 10.23
N THR A 101 15.76 -13.11 10.01
CA THR A 101 17.17 -12.83 9.86
C THR A 101 17.78 -13.19 11.22
N ALA A 102 17.85 -14.50 11.50
CA ALA A 102 18.87 -15.03 12.34
C ALA A 102 20.15 -14.51 11.69
N SER A 103 20.77 -13.56 12.38
CA SER A 103 22.10 -13.10 12.08
C SER A 103 22.94 -14.30 11.68
N GLU A 104 23.38 -14.39 10.44
CA GLU A 104 24.48 -15.27 10.08
C GLU A 104 25.75 -14.63 10.65
N PRO A 105 26.39 -15.20 11.69
CA PRO A 105 27.75 -14.82 11.98
C PRO A 105 28.64 -15.37 10.86
N ARG A 106 29.29 -14.48 10.11
CA ARG A 106 30.41 -14.85 9.23
C ARG A 106 31.53 -15.49 10.06
N PRO A 107 32.05 -16.62 9.60
CA PRO A 107 33.49 -16.74 9.39
C PRO A 107 33.85 -16.95 7.92
#